data_AF-A0AAJ3RH60-F1
#
_entry.id   AF-A0AAJ3RH60-F1
#
_cell.length_a   1.000
_cell.length_b   1.000
_cell.length_c   1.000
_cell.angle_alpha   90.00
_cell.angle_beta   90.00
_cell.angle_gamma   90.00
#
_symmetry.space_group_name_H-M   'P 1'
#
loop_
_entity.id
_entity.type
_entity.pdbx_description
1 polymer ?
#
loop_
_entity_poly.entity_id
_entity_poly.type
_entity_poly.pdbx_seq_one_letter_code
_entity_poly.pdbx_strand_id
1 'polypeptide(L)'
;MEDIEHTYTIQWVGPLTYKEFREYIKKDDTIMSGYYNFYYFEAQQDKRYKWHRYMGIRKKNDGIEKRLNTQHEHFREFKDCNEVRIWIGSLANPKHQKDKNIDLIETLFIRAYSAMLTENKDKKQKEIDSSICVINMWFNKNDEMQTYRVERPCFDDVILYYHEKDLFKRGNLSRVW
;
A
#
# COMPACT_ATOMS: atom_id res chain seq x y z
N MET A 1 15.47 11.91 23.15
CA MET A 1 15.46 11.18 21.87
C MET A 1 13.98 10.93 21.61
N GLU A 2 13.47 11.31 20.45
CA GLU A 2 12.05 11.07 20.16
C GLU A 2 11.88 9.57 19.89
N ASP A 3 11.03 8.92 20.68
CA ASP A 3 10.84 7.48 20.63
C ASP A 3 9.82 7.11 19.53
N ILE A 4 10.09 6.03 18.81
CA ILE A 4 9.11 5.46 17.89
C ILE A 4 8.11 4.65 18.71
N GLU A 5 6.88 5.16 18.85
CA GLU A 5 5.83 4.54 19.64
C GLU A 5 5.23 3.31 18.96
N HIS A 6 5.15 3.34 17.62
CA HIS A 6 4.51 2.30 16.84
C HIS A 6 5.37 1.86 15.66
N THR A 7 5.56 0.55 15.51
CA THR A 7 6.24 -0.05 14.35
C THR A 7 5.32 -1.04 13.65
N TYR A 8 5.13 -0.84 12.35
CA TYR A 8 4.31 -1.69 11.49
C TYR A 8 5.14 -2.27 10.36
N THR A 9 4.88 -3.53 10.04
CA THR A 9 5.46 -4.19 8.86
C THR A 9 4.33 -4.56 7.93
N ILE A 10 4.41 -4.13 6.68
CA ILE A 10 3.43 -4.40 5.63
C ILE A 10 4.08 -5.30 4.59
N GLN A 11 3.43 -6.42 4.28
CA GLN A 11 3.80 -7.30 3.19
C GLN A 11 2.95 -6.94 1.97
N TRP A 12 3.61 -6.44 0.94
CA TRP A 12 3.00 -6.05 -0.33
C TRP A 12 3.26 -7.11 -1.39
N VAL A 13 2.22 -7.48 -2.11
CA VAL A 13 2.30 -8.40 -3.26
C VAL A 13 2.04 -7.61 -4.53
N GLY A 14 2.98 -7.65 -5.47
CA GLY A 14 2.81 -7.07 -6.80
C GLY A 14 4.12 -6.79 -7.56
N PRO A 15 4.06 -6.05 -8.68
CA PRO A 15 2.83 -5.62 -9.34
C PRO A 15 2.03 -6.81 -9.89
N LEU A 16 0.71 -6.68 -9.86
CA LEU A 16 -0.25 -7.60 -10.47
C LEU A 16 -1.03 -6.88 -11.56
N THR A 17 -1.30 -7.55 -12.67
CA THR A 17 -2.41 -7.16 -13.55
C THR A 17 -3.74 -7.43 -12.85
N TYR A 18 -4.85 -6.85 -13.35
CA TYR A 18 -6.17 -7.15 -12.77
C TYR A 18 -6.53 -8.64 -12.85
N LYS A 19 -6.16 -9.32 -13.95
CA LYS A 19 -6.38 -10.76 -14.10
C LYS A 19 -5.59 -11.54 -13.03
N GLU A 20 -4.29 -11.26 -12.89
CA GLU A 20 -3.44 -11.91 -11.89
C GLU A 20 -3.94 -11.64 -10.47
N PHE A 21 -4.38 -10.42 -10.17
CA PHE A 21 -5.01 -10.11 -8.89
C PHE A 21 -6.20 -11.02 -8.61
N ARG A 22 -7.13 -11.18 -9.57
CA ARG A 22 -8.33 -12.02 -9.41
C ARG A 22 -8.02 -13.51 -9.27
N GLU A 23 -6.93 -13.97 -9.86
CA GLU A 23 -6.44 -15.35 -9.70
C GLU A 23 -5.74 -15.53 -8.35
N TYR A 24 -4.91 -14.57 -7.95
CA TYR A 24 -4.12 -14.61 -6.73
C TYR A 24 -4.99 -14.68 -5.46
N ILE A 25 -6.02 -13.84 -5.34
CA ILE A 25 -6.92 -13.83 -4.16
C ILE A 25 -7.77 -15.11 -3.99
N LYS A 26 -7.80 -15.98 -4.99
CA LYS A 26 -8.53 -17.26 -4.96
C LYS A 26 -7.66 -18.44 -4.55
N LYS A 27 -6.35 -18.22 -4.42
CA LYS A 27 -5.41 -19.26 -4.03
C LYS A 27 -5.56 -19.57 -2.54
N ASP A 28 -5.81 -20.83 -2.23
CA ASP A 28 -5.99 -21.31 -0.84
C ASP A 28 -4.68 -21.36 -0.04
N ASP A 29 -3.53 -21.33 -0.70
CA ASP A 29 -2.18 -21.41 -0.11
C ASP A 29 -1.55 -20.04 0.19
N THR A 30 -2.24 -18.95 -0.13
CA THR A 30 -1.76 -17.59 0.14
C THR A 30 -2.33 -17.04 1.46
N ILE A 31 -1.85 -15.88 1.91
CA ILE A 31 -2.49 -15.15 3.02
C ILE A 31 -3.99 -15.01 2.71
N MET A 32 -4.86 -15.41 3.64
CA MET A 32 -6.31 -15.36 3.43
C MET A 32 -6.73 -13.97 2.94
N SER A 33 -7.53 -13.92 1.88
CA SER A 33 -7.90 -12.68 1.18
C SER A 33 -8.48 -11.58 2.09
N GLY A 34 -9.08 -11.98 3.22
CA GLY A 34 -9.61 -11.08 4.25
C GLY A 34 -8.55 -10.29 5.03
N TYR A 35 -7.28 -10.68 5.00
CA TYR A 35 -6.19 -9.98 5.69
C TYR A 35 -5.52 -8.91 4.82
N TYR A 36 -5.84 -8.82 3.53
CA TYR A 36 -5.36 -7.71 2.69
C TYR A 36 -6.17 -6.44 2.99
N ASN A 37 -5.59 -5.55 3.79
CA ASN A 37 -6.22 -4.32 4.19
C ASN A 37 -5.82 -3.12 3.33
N PHE A 38 -4.71 -3.20 2.59
CA PHE A 38 -4.22 -2.11 1.77
C PHE A 38 -4.24 -2.50 0.31
N TYR A 39 -4.51 -1.52 -0.55
CA TYR A 39 -4.33 -1.68 -1.97
C TYR A 39 -3.81 -0.38 -2.56
N TYR A 40 -2.89 -0.53 -3.50
CA TYR A 40 -2.39 0.55 -4.33
C TYR A 40 -2.53 0.11 -5.77
N PHE A 41 -2.87 1.04 -6.65
CA PHE A 41 -2.71 0.80 -8.07
C PHE A 41 -2.20 2.06 -8.75
N GLU A 42 -1.50 1.83 -9.84
CA GLU A 42 -1.18 2.87 -10.79
C GLU A 42 -1.55 2.43 -12.19
N ALA A 43 -2.01 3.37 -12.99
CA ALA A 43 -2.42 3.11 -14.35
C ALA A 43 -2.03 4.24 -15.29
N GLN A 44 -1.81 3.88 -16.55
CA GLN A 44 -1.45 4.81 -17.59
C GLN A 44 -2.23 4.49 -18.86
N GLN A 45 -2.92 5.50 -19.38
CA GLN A 45 -3.68 5.36 -20.62
C GLN A 45 -2.76 5.17 -21.82
N ASP A 46 -1.76 6.03 -21.98
CA ASP A 46 -0.70 5.92 -22.98
C ASP A 46 0.58 6.52 -22.39
N LYS A 47 1.74 6.12 -22.91
CA LYS A 47 3.08 6.59 -22.47
C LYS A 47 3.21 8.12 -22.42
N ARG A 48 2.38 8.86 -23.15
CA ARG A 48 2.32 10.33 -23.16
C ARG A 48 1.61 10.94 -21.95
N TYR A 49 0.74 10.19 -21.27
CA TYR A 49 -0.04 10.68 -20.12
C TYR A 49 0.66 10.37 -18.79
N LYS A 50 0.32 11.12 -17.75
CA LYS A 50 0.83 10.85 -16.39
C LYS A 50 0.19 9.58 -15.83
N TRP A 51 0.92 8.91 -14.95
CA TRP A 51 0.37 7.81 -14.15
C TRP A 51 -0.69 8.33 -13.20
N HIS A 52 -1.88 7.74 -13.26
CA HIS A 52 -2.89 7.86 -12.21
C HIS A 52 -2.52 6.92 -11.09
N ARG A 53 -2.62 7.38 -9.84
CA ARG A 53 -2.18 6.63 -8.66
C ARG A 53 -3.18 6.78 -7.54
N TYR A 54 -3.44 5.68 -6.85
CA TYR A 54 -4.37 5.65 -5.74
C TYR A 54 -3.89 4.66 -4.70
N MET A 55 -4.14 5.02 -3.45
CA MET A 55 -4.06 4.11 -2.31
C MET A 55 -5.39 4.11 -1.60
N GLY A 56 -5.86 2.93 -1.23
CA GLY A 56 -7.04 2.79 -0.39
C GLY A 56 -6.90 1.64 0.59
N ILE A 57 -7.88 1.55 1.48
CA ILE A 57 -7.97 0.49 2.48
C ILE A 57 -9.28 -0.27 2.48
N ARG A 58 -9.22 -1.47 3.06
CA ARG A 58 -10.36 -2.30 3.43
C ARG A 58 -10.24 -2.69 4.90
N LYS A 59 -11.12 -2.12 5.73
CA LYS A 59 -11.16 -2.36 7.18
C LYS A 59 -11.84 -3.69 7.55
N LYS A 60 -12.86 -4.10 6.79
CA LYS A 60 -13.57 -5.37 7.04
C LYS A 60 -12.76 -6.56 6.52
N ASN A 61 -12.62 -7.59 7.34
CA ASN A 61 -11.95 -8.85 7.00
C ASN A 61 -12.87 -9.80 6.21
N ASP A 62 -13.55 -9.27 5.19
CA ASP A 62 -14.54 -10.01 4.39
C ASP A 62 -14.14 -10.07 2.90
N GLY A 63 -12.85 -9.85 2.63
CA GLY A 63 -12.22 -9.99 1.33
C GLY A 63 -11.96 -8.67 0.61
N ILE A 64 -10.71 -8.46 0.17
CA ILE A 64 -10.30 -7.28 -0.62
C ILE A 64 -10.99 -7.20 -1.98
N GLU A 65 -11.42 -8.34 -2.52
CA GLU A 65 -12.07 -8.47 -3.82
C GLU A 65 -13.42 -7.78 -3.92
N LYS A 66 -14.08 -7.56 -2.79
CA LYS A 66 -15.30 -6.75 -2.72
C LYS A 66 -15.02 -5.27 -2.94
N ARG A 67 -13.79 -4.80 -2.65
CA ARG A 67 -13.40 -3.39 -2.86
C ARG A 67 -12.78 -3.22 -4.25
N LEU A 68 -11.84 -4.08 -4.62
CA LEU A 68 -11.23 -4.11 -5.95
C LEU A 68 -12.09 -4.89 -6.94
N ASN A 69 -13.26 -4.35 -7.25
CA ASN A 69 -14.16 -4.88 -8.27
C ASN A 69 -14.36 -3.86 -9.40
N THR A 70 -14.82 -4.34 -10.56
CA THR A 70 -15.03 -3.54 -11.77
C THR A 70 -16.09 -2.44 -11.64
N GLN A 71 -16.84 -2.41 -10.53
CA GLN A 71 -17.84 -1.40 -10.23
C GLN A 71 -17.31 -0.32 -9.26
N HIS A 72 -16.13 -0.50 -8.66
CA HIS A 72 -15.53 0.47 -7.76
C HIS A 72 -15.18 1.77 -8.50
N GLU A 73 -15.59 2.91 -7.94
CA GLU A 73 -15.51 4.23 -8.59
C GLU A 73 -14.11 4.54 -9.12
N HIS A 74 -13.09 4.38 -8.27
CA HIS A 74 -11.71 4.60 -8.66
C HIS A 74 -11.25 3.56 -9.69
N PHE A 75 -11.69 2.31 -9.56
CA PHE A 75 -11.22 1.23 -10.45
C PHE A 75 -11.82 1.29 -11.86
N ARG A 76 -12.99 1.94 -12.02
CA ARG A 76 -13.63 2.12 -13.33
C ARG A 76 -12.76 2.97 -14.27
N GLU A 77 -12.07 3.97 -13.74
CA GLU A 77 -11.21 4.86 -14.52
C GLU A 77 -9.99 4.13 -15.13
N PHE A 78 -9.61 2.97 -14.60
CA PHE A 78 -8.47 2.18 -15.11
C PHE A 78 -8.84 1.17 -16.19
N LYS A 79 -10.13 0.94 -16.45
CA LYS A 79 -10.53 -0.03 -17.48
C LYS A 79 -10.09 0.37 -18.88
N ASP A 80 -9.98 1.67 -19.12
CA ASP A 80 -9.60 2.23 -20.42
C ASP A 80 -8.09 2.52 -20.49
N CYS A 81 -7.32 2.12 -19.47
CA CYS A 81 -5.87 2.28 -19.45
C CYS A 81 -5.17 1.10 -20.13
N ASN A 82 -4.13 1.39 -20.91
CA ASN A 82 -3.31 0.35 -21.55
C ASN A 82 -2.45 -0.41 -20.55
N GLU A 83 -2.03 0.26 -19.47
CA GLU A 83 -1.19 -0.35 -18.43
C GLU A 83 -1.82 -0.12 -17.06
N VAL A 84 -1.95 -1.20 -16.28
CA VAL A 84 -2.47 -1.20 -14.91
C VAL A 84 -1.59 -2.09 -14.05
N ARG A 85 -1.10 -1.56 -12.94
CA ARG A 85 -0.27 -2.27 -11.95
C ARG A 85 -0.92 -2.16 -10.58
N ILE A 86 -1.13 -3.30 -9.93
CA ILE A 86 -1.83 -3.41 -8.66
C ILE A 86 -0.89 -4.02 -7.62
N TRP A 87 -0.86 -3.43 -6.42
CA TRP A 87 -0.24 -4.01 -5.24
C TRP A 87 -1.28 -4.15 -4.15
N ILE A 88 -1.27 -5.28 -3.46
CA ILE A 88 -2.12 -5.53 -2.29
C ILE A 88 -1.25 -5.76 -1.07
N GLY A 89 -1.63 -5.16 0.06
CA GLY A 89 -0.82 -5.13 1.27
C GLY A 89 -1.57 -5.72 2.46
N SER A 90 -0.85 -6.46 3.30
CA SER A 90 -1.33 -6.95 4.59
C SER A 90 -0.33 -6.61 5.69
N LEU A 91 -0.80 -6.40 6.92
CA LEU A 91 0.08 -6.29 8.08
C LEU A 91 0.64 -7.67 8.44
N ALA A 92 1.96 -7.77 8.51
CA ALA A 92 2.66 -9.01 8.82
C ALA A 92 2.31 -9.56 10.22
N ASN A 93 1.98 -8.69 11.16
CA ASN A 93 1.55 -9.07 12.51
C ASN A 93 0.01 -9.00 12.62
N PRO A 94 -0.70 -10.12 12.80
CA PRO A 94 -2.15 -10.14 12.96
C PRO A 94 -2.66 -9.26 14.11
N LYS A 95 -1.88 -9.07 15.19
CA LYS A 95 -2.26 -8.20 16.31
C LYS A 95 -2.40 -6.73 15.91
N HIS A 96 -1.76 -6.33 14.81
CA HIS A 96 -1.81 -4.98 14.28
C HIS A 96 -2.99 -4.76 13.33
N GLN A 97 -3.72 -5.80 12.92
CA GLN A 97 -4.86 -5.72 12.02
C GLN A 97 -6.12 -5.21 12.70
N LYS A 98 -6.05 -3.95 13.15
CA LYS A 98 -7.16 -3.20 13.76
C LYS A 98 -7.50 -2.04 12.85
N ASP A 99 -8.80 -1.74 12.69
CA ASP A 99 -9.29 -0.64 11.86
C ASP A 99 -8.57 0.69 12.11
N LYS A 100 -8.28 0.99 13.38
CA LYS A 100 -7.55 2.21 13.77
C LYS A 100 -6.13 2.26 13.20
N ASN A 101 -5.41 1.13 13.21
CA ASN A 101 -4.05 1.04 12.70
C ASN A 101 -4.06 1.13 11.17
N ILE A 102 -5.03 0.47 10.53
CA ILE A 102 -5.21 0.51 9.08
C ILE A 102 -5.50 1.95 8.61
N ASP A 103 -6.40 2.66 9.30
CA ASP A 103 -6.72 4.07 8.99
C ASP A 103 -5.52 5.00 9.18
N LEU A 104 -4.80 4.81 10.29
CA LEU A 104 -3.59 5.54 10.65
C LEU A 104 -2.50 5.36 9.58
N ILE A 105 -2.24 4.11 9.17
CA ILE A 105 -1.28 3.80 8.13
C ILE A 105 -1.70 4.44 6.80
N GLU A 106 -2.96 4.33 6.39
CA GLU A 106 -3.44 4.99 5.17
C GLU A 106 -3.18 6.51 5.20
N THR A 107 -3.51 7.15 6.31
CA THR A 107 -3.23 8.57 6.53
C THR A 107 -1.72 8.87 6.43
N LEU A 108 -0.88 8.05 7.06
CA LEU A 108 0.58 8.19 7.02
C LEU A 108 1.12 8.11 5.58
N PHE A 109 0.67 7.16 4.78
CA PHE A 109 1.07 7.06 3.37
C PHE A 109 0.58 8.27 2.55
N ILE A 110 -0.69 8.67 2.69
CA ILE A 110 -1.24 9.81 1.95
C ILE A 110 -0.48 11.10 2.27
N ARG A 111 -0.07 11.31 3.53
CA ARG A 111 0.77 12.46 3.90
C ARG A 111 2.18 12.35 3.33
N ALA A 112 2.86 11.22 3.54
CA ALA A 112 4.24 11.00 3.10
C ALA A 112 4.41 11.14 1.58
N TYR A 113 3.37 10.80 0.81
CA TYR A 113 3.37 10.81 -0.65
C TYR A 113 2.30 11.73 -1.25
N SER A 114 1.94 12.82 -0.56
CA SER A 114 0.84 13.73 -0.93
C SER A 114 0.94 14.34 -2.33
N ALA A 115 2.15 14.48 -2.87
CA ALA A 115 2.38 14.93 -4.25
C ALA A 115 1.97 13.88 -5.31
N MET A 116 1.94 12.60 -4.93
CA MET A 116 1.60 11.48 -5.82
C MET A 116 0.21 10.91 -5.55
N LEU A 117 -0.25 10.92 -4.30
CA LEU A 117 -1.57 10.43 -3.87
C LEU A 117 -2.53 11.62 -3.72
N THR A 118 -3.30 11.93 -4.77
CA THR A 118 -3.99 13.23 -4.86
C THR A 118 -5.43 13.27 -4.37
N GLU A 119 -6.08 12.13 -4.24
CA GLU A 119 -7.54 12.07 -4.15
C GLU A 119 -8.10 12.41 -2.76
N ASN A 120 -7.49 11.91 -1.69
CA ASN A 120 -7.98 12.16 -0.34
C ASN A 120 -7.34 13.42 0.27
N LYS A 121 -7.94 14.58 -0.03
CA LYS A 121 -7.44 15.89 0.43
C LYS A 121 -7.40 16.02 1.95
N ASP A 122 -8.41 15.49 2.64
CA ASP A 122 -8.51 15.58 4.10
C ASP A 122 -7.36 14.84 4.77
N LYS A 123 -7.03 13.63 4.30
CA LYS A 123 -5.94 12.84 4.86
C LYS A 123 -4.55 13.44 4.62
N LYS A 124 -4.37 14.36 3.66
CA LYS A 124 -3.08 15.05 3.46
C LYS A 124 -2.72 16.00 4.59
N GLN A 125 -3.72 16.49 5.33
CA GLN A 125 -3.56 17.46 6.42
C GLN A 125 -3.97 16.89 7.77
N LYS A 126 -4.49 15.65 7.81
CA LYS A 126 -4.91 14.99 9.04
C LYS A 126 -3.70 14.80 9.98
N GLU A 127 -3.86 15.26 11.21
CA GLU A 127 -2.86 15.09 12.25
C GLU A 127 -2.63 13.61 12.57
N ILE A 128 -1.37 13.28 12.87
CA ILE A 128 -0.96 11.96 13.34
C ILE A 128 -0.36 12.20 14.73
N ASP A 129 -0.92 11.54 15.74
CA ASP A 129 -0.70 11.81 17.17
C ASP A 129 0.38 10.93 17.81
N SER A 130 1.18 10.25 17.00
CA SER A 130 2.22 9.33 17.48
C SER A 130 3.37 9.18 16.50
N SER A 131 4.56 8.92 17.02
CA SER A 131 5.74 8.62 16.20
C SER A 131 5.70 7.20 15.66
N ILE A 132 5.80 7.04 14.34
CA ILE A 132 5.51 5.78 13.64
C ILE A 132 6.66 5.38 12.71
N CYS A 133 6.99 4.09 12.71
CA CYS A 133 7.80 3.43 11.70
C CYS A 133 6.95 2.44 10.89
N VAL A 134 7.01 2.54 9.56
CA VAL A 134 6.46 1.55 8.64
C VAL A 134 7.60 0.94 7.85
N ILE A 135 7.65 -0.39 7.82
CA ILE A 135 8.57 -1.19 7.01
C ILE A 135 7.75 -1.91 5.95
N ASN A 136 7.99 -1.58 4.68
CA ASN A 136 7.40 -2.24 3.53
C ASN A 136 8.28 -3.38 3.07
N MET A 137 7.71 -4.58 3.03
CA MET A 137 8.31 -5.76 2.45
C MET A 137 7.61 -6.08 1.13
N TRP A 138 8.38 -6.45 0.13
CA TRP A 138 7.89 -6.62 -1.24
C TRP A 138 7.97 -8.08 -1.65
N PHE A 139 6.86 -8.61 -2.14
CA PHE A 139 6.68 -9.98 -2.57
C PHE A 139 6.16 -10.01 -4.01
N ASN A 140 6.62 -10.98 -4.79
CA ASN A 140 6.05 -11.23 -6.11
C ASN A 140 4.73 -12.03 -6.01
N LYS A 141 4.10 -12.30 -7.15
CA LYS A 141 2.84 -13.07 -7.26
C LYS A 141 2.91 -14.55 -6.83
N ASN A 142 4.11 -15.03 -6.51
CA ASN A 142 4.39 -16.38 -6.03
C ASN A 142 4.77 -16.38 -4.54
N ASP A 143 4.52 -15.28 -3.82
CA ASP A 143 4.85 -15.13 -2.40
C ASP A 143 6.35 -15.17 -2.09
N GLU A 144 7.19 -14.90 -3.09
CA GLU A 144 8.64 -14.83 -2.91
C GLU A 144 9.06 -13.40 -2.59
N MET A 145 9.79 -13.24 -1.48
CA MET A 145 10.33 -11.94 -1.08
C MET A 145 11.35 -11.43 -2.10
N GLN A 146 11.11 -10.23 -2.62
CA GLN A 146 12.01 -9.57 -3.55
C GLN A 146 13.15 -8.88 -2.78
N THR A 147 14.39 -9.25 -3.11
CA THR A 147 15.61 -8.69 -2.48
C THR A 147 16.55 -8.01 -3.47
N TYR A 148 16.23 -8.06 -4.77
CA TYR A 148 17.01 -7.46 -5.85
C TYR A 148 16.08 -7.02 -6.98
N ARG A 149 16.35 -5.84 -7.58
CA ARG A 149 15.48 -5.22 -8.61
C ARG A 149 14.00 -5.27 -8.23
N VAL A 150 13.72 -4.85 -7.00
CA VAL A 150 12.38 -4.87 -6.42
C VAL A 150 11.43 -4.01 -7.26
N GLU A 151 10.34 -4.61 -7.74
CA GLU A 151 9.27 -3.91 -8.43
C GLU A 151 8.25 -3.41 -7.42
N ARG A 152 8.53 -2.23 -6.85
CA ARG A 152 7.69 -1.56 -5.86
C ARG A 152 6.94 -0.36 -6.47
N PRO A 153 5.79 0.05 -5.89
CA PRO A 153 5.15 1.32 -6.23
C PRO A 153 6.04 2.49 -5.79
N CYS A 154 5.49 3.71 -5.79
CA CYS A 154 6.22 4.92 -5.39
C CYS A 154 6.64 4.99 -3.91
N PHE A 155 6.39 3.92 -3.15
CA PHE A 155 6.67 3.85 -1.72
C PHE A 155 8.08 3.33 -1.46
N ASP A 156 8.75 3.95 -0.50
CA ASP A 156 10.05 3.50 0.01
C ASP A 156 9.90 2.30 0.96
N ASP A 157 11.00 1.56 1.14
CA ASP A 157 11.05 0.39 2.03
C ASP A 157 10.80 0.77 3.50
N VAL A 158 11.23 1.96 3.92
CA VAL A 158 11.02 2.47 5.29
C VAL A 158 10.44 3.86 5.25
N ILE A 159 9.42 4.09 6.08
CA ILE A 159 8.83 5.41 6.34
C ILE A 159 8.86 5.64 7.85
N LEU A 160 9.42 6.77 8.26
CA LEU A 160 9.46 7.25 9.63
C LEU A 160 8.67 8.55 9.70
N TYR A 161 7.78 8.64 10.68
CA TYR A 161 7.12 9.88 11.07
C TYR A 161 7.47 10.18 12.52
N TYR A 162 7.97 11.39 12.74
CA TYR A 162 8.33 11.95 14.04
C TYR A 162 7.26 12.99 14.41
N HIS A 163 6.37 12.63 15.34
CA HIS A 163 5.21 13.42 15.73
C HIS A 163 5.59 14.79 16.30
N GLU A 164 6.55 14.86 17.24
CA GLU A 164 6.92 16.10 17.93
C GLU A 164 7.43 17.18 16.95
N LYS A 165 7.99 16.73 15.82
CA LYS A 165 8.59 17.58 14.79
C LYS A 165 7.76 17.71 13.53
N ASP A 166 6.62 17.02 13.46
CA ASP A 166 5.84 16.80 12.24
C ASP A 166 6.72 16.45 11.02
N LEU A 167 7.70 15.56 11.22
CA LEU A 167 8.76 15.30 10.25
C LEU A 167 8.67 13.89 9.66
N PHE A 168 8.65 13.82 8.34
CA PHE A 168 8.80 12.57 7.61
C PHE A 168 10.26 12.32 7.20
N LYS A 169 10.71 11.07 7.38
CA LYS A 169 11.88 10.51 6.69
C LYS A 169 11.47 9.23 5.97
N ARG A 170 12.02 9.00 4.79
CA ARG A 170 11.78 7.76 4.05
C ARG A 170 13.01 7.37 3.26
N GLY A 171 13.19 6.08 3.02
CA GLY A 171 14.34 5.57 2.32
C GLY A 171 14.28 4.08 2.06
N ASN A 172 15.16 3.65 1.16
CA ASN A 172 15.21 2.27 0.71
C ASN A 172 16.35 1.51 1.39
N LEU A 173 16.08 0.26 1.73
CA LEU A 173 17.05 -0.61 2.37
C LEU A 173 18.07 -1.11 1.34
N SER A 174 19.32 -1.20 1.78
CA SER A 174 20.40 -1.76 0.97
C SER A 174 20.64 -3.20 1.36
N ARG A 175 20.95 -4.06 0.37
CA ARG A 175 21.40 -5.42 0.63
C ARG A 175 22.83 -5.39 1.17
N VAL A 176 23.07 -6.05 2.30
CA VAL A 176 24.40 -6.31 2.86
C VAL A 176 24.76 -7.76 2.55
N TRP A 177 26.03 -8.00 2.21
CA TRP A 177 26.59 -9.31 1.87
C TRP A 177 27.42 -9.87 3.01
#